data_AF-A0A542EH26-F1
#
_entry.id   AF-A0A542EH26-F1
#
_cell.length_a   1.000
_cell.length_b   1.000
_cell.length_c   1.000
_cell.angle_alpha   90.00
_cell.angle_beta   90.00
_cell.angle_gamma   90.00
#
_symmetry.space_group_name_H-M   'P 1'
#
loop_
_entity.id
_entity.type
_entity.pdbx_description
1 polymer ?
#
loop_
_entity_poly.entity_id
_entity_poly.type
_entity_poly.pdbx_seq_one_letter_code
_entity_poly.pdbx_strand_id
1 'polypeptide(L)'
;MERSDGFNYGYAMNCTCGRVSVLSAEDYYVEADGAHMNCAHCGTSIHFGIAVAALRNQDDPALDDEAVTRFAWYHTSTEPDWPSSDYARRFIQDMEQNGHRPVNRAHYVSTHTTKALHLGTYETAVENMLRRMHDEHDGGSPFYLYRVAIELRPGRINPGYRDENHDDAAQLSISELDRDSLDAVRYLNVHEGTGLLSLAIRPEVITAVQRMPIPLPELALPPMPGFLDREITALAHAKDEMEAAQAKVESIPHGRRRMMYFGVYDDPDGLAKKAGDLEHRYIDLWNQLEDQLAEAYLPSASRPIRRDFNEAMGSWKSAHPTADPQTFISRYRAMAALIEKSPEVISELAHQPWRDLRSFGTRKRLKGRSQYL
;
A
#
# COMPACT_ATOMS: atom_id res chain seq x y z
N MET A 1 -13.29 4.36 -18.64
CA MET A 1 -13.58 5.60 -17.89
C MET A 1 -12.71 5.60 -16.66
N GLU A 2 -12.12 6.73 -16.29
CA GLU A 2 -11.37 6.84 -15.04
C GLU A 2 -12.33 7.08 -13.86
N ARG A 3 -12.00 6.51 -12.70
CA ARG A 3 -12.58 6.84 -11.40
C ARG A 3 -11.48 7.45 -10.56
N SER A 4 -11.69 8.65 -10.03
CA SER A 4 -10.72 9.33 -9.19
C SER A 4 -11.45 10.05 -8.07
N ASP A 5 -10.97 9.82 -6.86
CA ASP A 5 -11.48 10.40 -5.62
C ASP A 5 -10.43 11.29 -4.94
N GLY A 6 -9.19 11.30 -5.46
CA GLY A 6 -8.06 12.05 -4.93
C GLY A 6 -7.56 11.54 -3.58
N PHE A 7 -6.51 12.19 -3.06
CA PHE A 7 -5.83 11.81 -1.80
C PHE A 7 -6.20 12.71 -0.60
N ASN A 8 -7.21 13.56 -0.76
CA ASN A 8 -7.72 14.43 0.30
C ASN A 8 -9.23 14.25 0.47
N TYR A 9 -9.59 13.03 0.86
CA TYR A 9 -10.98 12.66 1.12
C TYR A 9 -11.30 12.67 2.61
N GLY A 10 -12.56 12.96 2.93
CA GLY A 10 -13.12 12.72 4.25
C GLY A 10 -13.53 11.27 4.45
N TYR A 11 -13.83 10.90 5.68
CA TYR A 11 -14.19 9.54 6.07
C TYR A 11 -15.68 9.45 6.42
N ALA A 12 -16.33 8.37 5.99
CA ALA A 12 -17.73 8.12 6.31
C ALA A 12 -17.82 6.97 7.32
N MET A 13 -18.59 7.16 8.38
CA MET A 13 -18.71 6.22 9.50
C MET A 13 -20.17 5.85 9.77
N ASN A 14 -20.45 4.55 9.84
CA ASN A 14 -21.73 3.98 10.23
C ASN A 14 -21.98 4.21 11.73
N CYS A 15 -23.17 4.69 12.05
CA CYS A 15 -23.68 4.72 13.42
C CYS A 15 -24.65 3.57 13.67
N THR A 16 -24.76 3.13 14.92
CA THR A 16 -25.75 2.14 15.37
C THR A 16 -27.20 2.58 15.15
N CYS A 17 -27.46 3.89 14.96
CA CYS A 17 -28.78 4.38 14.53
C CYS A 17 -29.11 4.11 13.05
N GLY A 18 -28.21 3.47 12.31
CA GLY A 18 -28.38 3.13 10.88
C GLY A 18 -28.09 4.28 9.92
N ARG A 19 -27.46 5.36 10.39
CA ARG A 19 -27.12 6.55 9.58
C ARG A 19 -25.61 6.73 9.51
N VAL A 20 -25.15 7.31 8.41
CA VAL A 20 -23.74 7.62 8.17
C VAL A 20 -23.42 9.04 8.62
N SER A 21 -22.34 9.20 9.37
CA SER A 21 -21.75 10.51 9.70
C SER A 21 -20.41 10.67 9.00
N VAL A 22 -20.08 11.89 8.58
CA VAL A 22 -18.85 12.17 7.84
C VAL A 22 -17.89 12.95 8.73
N LEU A 23 -16.60 12.62 8.63
CA LEU A 23 -15.49 13.25 9.31
C LEU A 23 -14.54 13.83 8.26
N SER A 24 -14.00 15.02 8.51
CA SER A 24 -12.94 15.54 7.64
C SER A 24 -11.65 14.71 7.81
N ALA A 25 -10.74 14.78 6.85
CA ALA A 25 -9.46 14.09 6.97
C ALA A 25 -8.61 14.62 8.14
N GLU A 26 -8.74 15.93 8.42
CA GLU A 26 -8.06 16.57 9.53
C GLU A 26 -8.60 16.08 10.88
N ASP A 27 -9.92 16.04 11.04
CA ASP A 27 -10.54 15.56 12.28
C ASP A 27 -10.24 14.08 12.50
N TYR A 28 -10.23 13.26 11.43
CA TYR A 28 -9.83 11.84 11.51
C TYR A 28 -8.39 11.68 12.01
N TYR A 29 -7.50 12.56 11.58
CA TYR A 29 -6.10 12.53 11.96
C TYR A 29 -5.88 13.02 13.41
N VAL A 30 -6.49 14.15 13.79
CA VAL A 30 -6.33 14.75 15.13
C VAL A 30 -6.94 13.86 16.22
N GLU A 31 -8.09 13.28 15.95
CA GLU A 31 -8.80 12.43 16.91
C GLU A 31 -8.29 10.99 16.88
N ALA A 32 -7.17 10.64 16.21
CA ALA A 32 -6.72 9.26 16.08
C ALA A 32 -6.43 8.57 17.43
N ASP A 33 -5.92 9.30 18.43
CA ASP A 33 -5.60 8.76 19.76
C ASP A 33 -6.84 8.49 20.63
N GLY A 34 -7.96 9.15 20.32
CA GLY A 34 -9.26 8.90 20.94
C GLY A 34 -10.17 8.02 20.09
N ALA A 35 -10.09 8.14 18.77
CA ALA A 35 -10.92 7.57 17.73
C ALA A 35 -12.43 7.76 17.94
N HIS A 36 -12.89 8.92 18.45
CA HIS A 36 -14.32 9.17 18.67
C HIS A 36 -14.85 10.37 17.87
N MET A 37 -16.08 10.23 17.37
CA MET A 37 -16.87 11.33 16.81
C MET A 37 -18.32 11.24 17.28
N ASN A 38 -19.07 12.34 17.26
CA ASN A 38 -20.51 12.28 17.53
C ASN A 38 -21.29 12.03 16.23
N CYS A 39 -22.26 11.13 16.27
CA CYS A 39 -23.17 10.93 15.15
C CYS A 39 -23.95 12.21 14.85
N ALA A 40 -23.86 12.68 13.61
CA ALA A 40 -24.55 13.91 13.16
C ALA A 40 -26.08 13.79 13.19
N HIS A 41 -26.62 12.58 13.36
CA HIS A 41 -28.06 12.30 13.30
C HIS A 41 -28.70 12.02 14.67
N CYS A 42 -28.01 11.28 15.55
CA CYS A 42 -28.56 10.90 16.86
C CYS A 42 -27.71 11.39 18.06
N GLY A 43 -26.55 11.99 17.82
CA GLY A 43 -25.65 12.49 18.85
C GLY A 43 -24.89 11.40 19.63
N THR A 44 -25.16 10.12 19.40
CA THR A 44 -24.39 9.02 20.01
C THR A 44 -22.94 9.05 19.54
N SER A 45 -22.02 8.79 20.47
CA SER A 45 -20.59 8.68 20.15
C SER A 45 -20.33 7.43 19.30
N ILE A 46 -19.58 7.60 18.22
CA ILE A 46 -19.08 6.57 17.31
C ILE A 46 -17.60 6.44 17.60
N HIS A 47 -17.15 5.24 17.99
CA HIS A 47 -15.73 4.91 17.96
C HIS A 47 -15.36 4.60 16.51
N PHE A 48 -14.81 5.58 15.81
CA PHE A 48 -14.56 5.51 14.38
C PHE A 48 -13.32 4.66 14.06
N GLY A 49 -13.28 4.10 12.85
CA GLY A 49 -12.20 3.20 12.40
C GLY A 49 -12.71 2.19 11.37
N ILE A 50 -11.85 1.24 11.01
CA ILE A 50 -12.13 0.24 9.96
C ILE A 50 -13.40 -0.58 10.19
N ALA A 51 -13.85 -0.74 11.44
CA ALA A 51 -15.01 -1.57 11.77
C ALA A 51 -16.36 -0.87 11.57
N VAL A 52 -16.33 0.45 11.38
CA VAL A 52 -17.53 1.26 11.15
C VAL A 52 -17.40 2.11 9.90
N ALA A 53 -16.43 1.83 9.03
CA ALA A 53 -16.29 2.56 7.78
C ALA A 53 -17.55 2.39 6.93
N ALA A 54 -17.91 3.42 6.18
CA ALA A 54 -19.07 3.44 5.31
C ALA A 54 -18.67 3.92 3.91
N LEU A 55 -19.50 3.58 2.93
CA LEU A 55 -19.34 4.05 1.56
C LEU A 55 -19.41 5.59 1.52
N ARG A 56 -18.33 6.23 1.05
CA ARG A 56 -18.20 7.69 0.98
C ARG A 56 -19.19 8.31 0.01
N ASN A 57 -19.35 7.69 -1.15
CA ASN A 57 -20.29 8.12 -2.17
C ASN A 57 -21.42 7.08 -2.34
N GLN A 58 -22.60 7.39 -1.82
CA GLN A 58 -23.76 6.48 -1.91
C GLN A 58 -24.26 6.29 -3.35
N ASP A 59 -23.88 7.20 -4.26
CA ASP A 59 -24.17 7.14 -5.69
C ASP A 59 -22.91 6.77 -6.50
N ASP A 60 -21.97 6.02 -5.90
CA ASP A 60 -20.75 5.57 -6.59
C ASP A 60 -21.12 4.84 -7.89
N PRO A 61 -20.62 5.28 -9.06
CA PRO A 61 -20.92 4.63 -10.34
C PRO A 61 -20.55 3.15 -10.42
N ALA A 62 -19.64 2.66 -9.57
CA ALA A 62 -19.34 1.23 -9.46
C ALA A 62 -20.45 0.43 -8.76
N LEU A 63 -21.51 1.09 -8.28
CA LEU A 63 -22.72 0.42 -7.80
C LEU A 63 -23.54 -0.19 -8.95
N ASP A 64 -23.41 0.33 -10.17
CA ASP A 64 -24.05 -0.16 -11.38
C ASP A 64 -23.21 -1.29 -12.02
N ASP A 65 -23.79 -2.50 -12.05
CA ASP A 65 -23.18 -3.71 -12.60
C ASP A 65 -22.74 -3.52 -14.07
N GLU A 66 -23.48 -2.75 -14.87
CA GLU A 66 -23.16 -2.54 -16.28
C GLU A 66 -21.99 -1.55 -16.47
N ALA A 67 -21.76 -0.68 -15.49
CA ALA A 67 -20.71 0.32 -15.52
C ALA A 67 -19.36 -0.25 -15.09
N VAL A 68 -19.34 -1.26 -14.22
CA VAL A 68 -18.12 -1.86 -13.63
C VAL A 68 -17.09 -2.26 -14.69
N THR A 69 -17.51 -2.86 -15.80
CA THR A 69 -16.62 -3.29 -16.90
C THR A 69 -16.11 -2.14 -17.77
N ARG A 70 -16.69 -0.95 -17.65
CA ARG A 70 -16.32 0.25 -18.43
C ARG A 70 -15.27 1.10 -17.73
N PHE A 71 -15.01 0.85 -16.45
CA PHE A 71 -13.97 1.55 -15.70
C PHE A 71 -12.59 0.97 -16.00
N ALA A 72 -11.60 1.85 -15.94
CA ALA A 72 -10.22 1.44 -15.77
C ALA A 72 -10.00 1.17 -14.28
N TRP A 73 -9.57 -0.04 -13.97
CA TRP A 73 -9.24 -0.46 -12.63
C TRP A 73 -7.72 -0.46 -12.43
N TYR A 74 -7.26 -0.36 -11.20
CA TYR A 74 -5.84 -0.23 -10.91
C TYR A 74 -5.36 -1.25 -9.89
N HIS A 75 -4.08 -1.59 -10.01
CA HIS A 75 -3.37 -2.45 -9.09
C HIS A 75 -1.88 -2.07 -9.05
N THR A 76 -1.25 -2.19 -7.90
CA THR A 76 0.21 -2.07 -7.74
C THR A 76 0.81 -3.41 -7.38
N SER A 77 1.87 -3.79 -8.08
CA SER A 77 2.57 -5.05 -7.84
C SER A 77 4.08 -4.87 -7.92
N THR A 78 4.80 -5.70 -7.18
CA THR A 78 6.26 -5.83 -7.32
C THR A 78 6.64 -6.73 -8.50
N GLU A 79 5.65 -7.43 -9.07
CA GLU A 79 5.82 -8.33 -10.20
C GLU A 79 5.67 -7.58 -11.54
N PRO A 80 6.66 -7.63 -12.45
CA PRO A 80 6.61 -6.94 -13.76
C PRO A 80 5.69 -7.59 -14.80
N ASP A 81 5.23 -8.81 -14.54
CA ASP A 81 4.40 -9.62 -15.45
C ASP A 81 2.98 -9.88 -14.91
N TRP A 82 2.56 -9.17 -13.85
CA TRP A 82 1.25 -9.33 -13.22
C TRP A 82 0.07 -9.03 -14.18
N PRO A 83 -1.04 -9.79 -14.11
CA PRO A 83 -1.18 -11.06 -13.39
C PRO A 83 -0.32 -12.14 -14.05
N SER A 84 0.44 -12.88 -13.25
CA SER A 84 1.37 -13.90 -13.75
C SER A 84 0.70 -15.27 -13.73
N SER A 85 0.64 -15.94 -14.88
CA SER A 85 0.22 -17.35 -14.96
C SER A 85 1.16 -18.32 -14.23
N ASP A 86 2.35 -17.83 -13.84
CA ASP A 86 3.39 -18.58 -13.15
C ASP A 86 3.38 -18.37 -11.63
N TYR A 87 2.57 -17.44 -11.13
CA TYR A 87 2.62 -17.02 -9.72
C TYR A 87 2.58 -18.20 -8.74
N ALA A 88 1.63 -19.14 -8.91
CA ALA A 88 1.50 -20.28 -8.01
C ALA A 88 2.75 -21.16 -7.94
N ARG A 89 3.44 -21.36 -9.08
CA ARG A 89 4.65 -22.17 -9.13
C ARG A 89 5.83 -21.44 -8.49
N ARG A 90 5.99 -20.15 -8.79
CA ARG A 90 7.02 -19.29 -8.18
C ARG A 90 6.85 -19.17 -6.68
N PHE A 91 5.62 -19.00 -6.20
CA PHE A 91 5.31 -18.98 -4.77
C PHE A 91 5.75 -20.26 -4.05
N ILE A 92 5.46 -21.43 -4.64
CA ILE A 92 5.89 -22.72 -4.07
C ILE A 92 7.42 -22.82 -4.05
N GLN A 93 8.08 -22.41 -5.13
CA GLN A 93 9.54 -22.45 -5.24
C GLN A 93 10.22 -21.51 -4.22
N ASP A 94 9.72 -20.29 -4.06
CA ASP A 94 10.23 -19.33 -3.09
C ASP A 94 10.08 -19.83 -1.65
N MET A 95 8.88 -20.32 -1.30
CA MET A 95 8.61 -20.92 0.00
C MET A 95 9.59 -22.07 0.32
N GLU A 96 9.93 -22.89 -0.68
CA GLU A 96 10.91 -23.99 -0.55
C GLU A 96 12.34 -23.49 -0.38
N GLN A 97 12.74 -22.46 -1.14
CA GLN A 97 14.10 -21.90 -1.09
C GLN A 97 14.37 -21.13 0.22
N ASN A 98 13.37 -20.41 0.72
CA ASN A 98 13.47 -19.63 1.96
C ASN A 98 13.22 -20.47 3.22
N GLY A 99 13.03 -21.79 3.06
CA GLY A 99 12.87 -22.71 4.19
C GLY A 99 11.61 -22.45 5.02
N HIS A 100 10.59 -21.80 4.45
CA HIS A 100 9.34 -21.53 5.15
C HIS A 100 8.56 -22.84 5.34
N ARG A 101 8.29 -23.21 6.60
CA ARG A 101 7.68 -24.50 6.97
C ARG A 101 6.34 -24.28 7.69
N PRO A 102 5.27 -23.94 6.95
CA PRO A 102 3.94 -23.78 7.53
C PRO A 102 3.41 -25.12 8.05
N VAL A 103 2.65 -25.08 9.15
CA VAL A 103 2.08 -26.28 9.81
C VAL A 103 1.23 -27.11 8.86
N ASN A 104 0.49 -26.44 7.96
CA ASN A 104 -0.25 -27.09 6.87
C ASN A 104 0.15 -26.50 5.53
N ARG A 105 1.16 -27.10 4.89
CA ARG A 105 1.69 -26.67 3.58
C ARG A 105 0.62 -26.63 2.50
N ALA A 106 -0.21 -27.66 2.38
CA ALA A 106 -1.21 -27.73 1.31
C ALA A 106 -2.24 -26.61 1.45
N HIS A 107 -2.73 -26.38 2.67
CA HIS A 107 -3.65 -25.28 2.94
C HIS A 107 -2.97 -23.92 2.73
N TYR A 108 -1.76 -23.71 3.25
CA TYR A 108 -1.02 -22.46 3.08
C TYR A 108 -0.79 -22.11 1.61
N VAL A 109 -0.31 -23.06 0.81
CA VAL A 109 -0.15 -22.88 -0.64
C VAL A 109 -1.49 -22.58 -1.30
N SER A 110 -2.55 -23.33 -0.98
CA SER A 110 -3.87 -23.06 -1.54
C SER A 110 -4.32 -21.64 -1.22
N THR A 111 -4.30 -21.23 0.05
CA THR A 111 -4.75 -19.91 0.50
C THR A 111 -4.02 -18.78 -0.21
N HIS A 112 -2.73 -18.92 -0.54
CA HIS A 112 -1.96 -17.87 -1.22
C HIS A 112 -2.06 -17.91 -2.75
N THR A 113 -2.31 -19.08 -3.33
CA THR A 113 -2.33 -19.28 -4.79
C THR A 113 -3.73 -19.27 -5.40
N THR A 114 -4.77 -19.31 -4.57
CA THR A 114 -6.17 -19.29 -5.00
C THR A 114 -6.93 -18.06 -4.48
N LYS A 115 -6.23 -16.98 -4.09
CA LYS A 115 -6.90 -15.71 -3.78
C LYS A 115 -7.50 -15.09 -5.03
N ALA A 116 -8.62 -14.43 -4.86
CA ALA A 116 -9.10 -13.46 -5.84
C ALA A 116 -8.05 -12.34 -5.99
N LEU A 117 -7.99 -11.73 -7.17
CA LEU A 117 -7.15 -10.55 -7.39
C LEU A 117 -7.91 -9.30 -6.99
N HIS A 118 -7.20 -8.36 -6.36
CA HIS A 118 -7.79 -7.12 -5.86
C HIS A 118 -7.48 -5.97 -6.80
N LEU A 119 -8.53 -5.30 -7.25
CA LEU A 119 -8.46 -4.09 -8.06
C LEU A 119 -9.20 -2.96 -7.36
N GLY A 120 -8.75 -1.72 -7.52
CA GLY A 120 -9.50 -0.56 -7.05
C GLY A 120 -9.30 0.66 -7.94
N THR A 121 -9.46 1.84 -7.37
CA THR A 121 -9.15 3.08 -8.07
C THR A 121 -7.63 3.29 -8.12
N TYR A 122 -7.20 4.32 -8.84
CA TYR A 122 -5.78 4.69 -8.87
C TYR A 122 -5.25 4.97 -7.44
N GLU A 123 -6.02 5.69 -6.64
CA GLU A 123 -5.69 6.07 -5.28
C GLU A 123 -5.54 4.85 -4.37
N THR A 124 -6.50 3.92 -4.41
CA THR A 124 -6.41 2.69 -3.59
C THR A 124 -5.20 1.83 -4.00
N ALA A 125 -4.82 1.82 -5.29
CA ALA A 125 -3.64 1.10 -5.74
C ALA A 125 -2.34 1.75 -5.24
N VAL A 126 -2.25 3.08 -5.23
CA VAL A 126 -1.10 3.81 -4.66
C VAL A 126 -1.03 3.62 -3.15
N GLU A 127 -2.14 3.76 -2.44
CA GLU A 127 -2.20 3.53 -0.98
C GLU A 127 -1.81 2.10 -0.61
N ASN A 128 -2.26 1.09 -1.38
CA ASN A 128 -1.84 -0.30 -1.18
C ASN A 128 -0.33 -0.47 -1.36
N MET A 129 0.29 0.23 -2.31
CA MET A 129 1.75 0.22 -2.44
C MET A 129 2.41 0.84 -1.20
N LEU A 130 1.94 2.00 -0.72
CA LEU A 130 2.50 2.65 0.47
C LEU A 130 2.42 1.74 1.70
N ARG A 131 1.24 1.14 1.92
CA ARG A 131 1.02 0.16 2.99
C ARG A 131 1.96 -1.04 2.86
N ARG A 132 2.11 -1.63 1.67
CA ARG A 132 3.03 -2.75 1.43
C ARG A 132 4.49 -2.40 1.68
N MET A 133 4.90 -1.20 1.28
CA MET A 133 6.25 -0.71 1.53
C MET A 133 6.55 -0.64 3.03
N HIS A 134 5.56 -0.25 3.85
CA HIS A 134 5.69 -0.16 5.29
C HIS A 134 5.50 -1.50 6.03
N ASP A 135 4.35 -2.15 5.83
CA ASP A 135 3.90 -3.29 6.63
C ASP A 135 4.39 -4.65 6.12
N GLU A 136 4.62 -4.76 4.80
CA GLU A 136 4.91 -6.04 4.12
C GLU A 136 6.36 -6.16 3.69
N HIS A 137 7.25 -5.32 4.23
CA HIS A 137 8.69 -5.30 3.95
C HIS A 137 9.06 -5.07 2.47
N ASP A 138 8.13 -4.54 1.67
CA ASP A 138 8.37 -4.23 0.25
C ASP A 138 9.03 -2.86 0.05
N GLY A 139 9.47 -2.18 1.11
CA GLY A 139 10.09 -0.85 1.02
C GLY A 139 11.28 -0.79 0.06
N GLY A 140 12.01 -1.90 -0.10
CA GLY A 140 13.13 -2.03 -1.04
C GLY A 140 12.75 -2.48 -2.46
N SER A 141 11.53 -2.95 -2.65
CA SER A 141 11.10 -3.61 -3.89
C SER A 141 10.83 -2.61 -5.02
N PRO A 142 11.08 -2.98 -6.29
CA PRO A 142 10.56 -2.22 -7.42
C PRO A 142 9.03 -2.40 -7.49
N PHE A 143 8.30 -1.35 -7.84
CA PHE A 143 6.86 -1.41 -8.04
C PHE A 143 6.47 -1.09 -9.47
N TYR A 144 5.36 -1.67 -9.89
CA TYR A 144 4.72 -1.47 -11.18
C TYR A 144 3.26 -1.09 -10.94
N LEU A 145 2.81 -0.06 -11.64
CA LEU A 145 1.40 0.32 -11.69
C LEU A 145 0.75 -0.35 -12.90
N TYR A 146 -0.41 -0.96 -12.66
CA TYR A 146 -1.23 -1.62 -13.65
C TYR A 146 -2.54 -0.89 -13.83
N ARG A 147 -2.92 -0.64 -15.08
CA ARG A 147 -4.27 -0.23 -15.48
C ARG A 147 -4.92 -1.41 -16.19
N VAL A 148 -6.09 -1.80 -15.69
CA VAL A 148 -6.66 -3.14 -15.89
C VAL A 148 -8.02 -3.01 -16.55
N ALA A 149 -8.18 -3.69 -17.67
CA ALA A 149 -9.46 -3.88 -18.34
C ALA A 149 -10.03 -5.26 -17.98
N ILE A 150 -11.31 -5.29 -17.62
CA ILE A 150 -12.00 -6.51 -17.23
C ILE A 150 -13.26 -6.74 -18.08
N GLU A 151 -13.67 -7.99 -18.18
CA GLU A 151 -14.94 -8.39 -18.80
C GLU A 151 -15.64 -9.40 -17.90
N LEU A 152 -16.86 -9.08 -17.48
CA LEU A 152 -17.68 -9.93 -16.62
C LEU A 152 -18.85 -10.48 -17.43
N ARG A 153 -19.24 -11.73 -17.17
CA ARG A 153 -20.49 -12.23 -17.75
C ARG A 153 -21.68 -11.57 -17.05
N PRO A 154 -22.81 -11.36 -17.76
CA PRO A 154 -23.99 -10.74 -17.19
C PRO A 154 -24.45 -11.43 -15.89
N GLY A 155 -24.69 -10.65 -14.84
CA GLY A 155 -25.17 -11.12 -13.54
C GLY A 155 -24.16 -11.93 -12.71
N ARG A 156 -22.88 -12.02 -13.12
CA ARG A 156 -21.82 -12.68 -12.35
C ARG A 156 -21.03 -11.70 -11.46
N ILE A 157 -21.74 -10.77 -10.84
CA ILE A 157 -21.23 -9.84 -9.84
C ILE A 157 -22.26 -9.74 -8.72
N ASN A 158 -21.82 -9.56 -7.48
CA ASN A 158 -22.75 -9.45 -6.36
C ASN A 158 -23.62 -8.18 -6.47
N PRO A 159 -24.88 -8.23 -6.03
CA PRO A 159 -25.71 -7.04 -5.91
C PRO A 159 -25.20 -6.13 -4.79
N GLY A 160 -25.20 -4.82 -5.02
CA GLY A 160 -24.64 -3.85 -4.07
C GLY A 160 -23.17 -4.14 -3.78
N TYR A 161 -22.74 -4.02 -2.53
CA TYR A 161 -21.36 -4.32 -2.16
C TYR A 161 -21.33 -5.15 -0.89
N ARG A 162 -20.26 -5.93 -0.74
CA ARG A 162 -19.93 -6.62 0.51
C ARG A 162 -19.27 -5.63 1.47
N ASP A 163 -19.68 -5.68 2.73
CA ASP A 163 -19.14 -4.81 3.77
C ASP A 163 -17.91 -5.47 4.42
N GLU A 164 -16.71 -4.94 4.15
CA GLU A 164 -15.47 -5.46 4.78
C GLU A 164 -15.42 -5.26 6.29
N ASN A 165 -16.26 -4.39 6.88
CA ASN A 165 -16.32 -4.23 8.34
C ASN A 165 -16.58 -5.57 9.06
N HIS A 166 -17.27 -6.51 8.40
CA HIS A 166 -17.74 -7.76 8.99
C HIS A 166 -17.20 -9.01 8.27
N ASP A 167 -16.60 -8.84 7.10
CA ASP A 167 -16.58 -9.86 6.05
C ASP A 167 -15.36 -9.61 5.14
N ASP A 168 -14.17 -10.01 5.62
CA ASP A 168 -12.87 -9.66 5.01
C ASP A 168 -12.78 -10.09 3.53
N ALA A 169 -12.97 -9.13 2.63
CA ALA A 169 -12.95 -9.39 1.20
C ALA A 169 -11.52 -9.62 0.71
N ALA A 170 -10.49 -9.12 1.40
CA ALA A 170 -9.07 -9.40 1.13
C ALA A 170 -8.68 -10.89 1.25
N GLN A 171 -9.56 -11.71 1.82
CA GLN A 171 -9.39 -13.16 1.92
C GLN A 171 -10.26 -13.97 0.96
N LEU A 172 -11.04 -13.30 0.09
CA LEU A 172 -11.88 -14.01 -0.87
C LEU A 172 -11.04 -14.92 -1.77
N SER A 173 -11.42 -16.19 -1.79
CA SER A 173 -10.81 -17.21 -2.63
C SER A 173 -11.62 -17.45 -3.90
N ILE A 174 -10.95 -17.98 -4.93
CA ILE A 174 -11.62 -18.41 -6.16
C ILE A 174 -12.71 -19.47 -5.88
N SER A 175 -12.52 -20.31 -4.85
CA SER A 175 -13.52 -21.31 -4.48
C SER A 175 -14.80 -20.72 -3.88
N GLU A 176 -14.71 -19.57 -3.21
CA GLU A 176 -15.88 -18.84 -2.73
C GLU A 176 -16.60 -18.16 -3.89
N LEU A 177 -15.87 -17.55 -4.82
CA LEU A 177 -16.47 -17.02 -6.06
C LEU A 177 -17.18 -18.13 -6.87
N ASP A 178 -16.61 -19.33 -6.91
CA ASP A 178 -17.22 -20.49 -7.58
C ASP A 178 -18.50 -20.96 -6.89
N ARG A 179 -18.51 -20.99 -5.55
CA ARG A 179 -19.68 -21.37 -4.74
C ARG A 179 -20.86 -20.47 -5.05
N ASP A 180 -20.60 -19.17 -5.18
CA ASP A 180 -21.64 -18.15 -5.38
C ASP A 180 -21.86 -17.84 -6.88
N SER A 181 -21.17 -18.57 -7.77
CA SER A 181 -21.23 -18.39 -9.22
C SER A 181 -20.89 -16.98 -9.71
N LEU A 182 -19.99 -16.29 -8.99
CA LEU A 182 -19.53 -14.94 -9.28
C LEU A 182 -18.24 -14.93 -10.11
N ASP A 183 -18.05 -13.88 -10.90
CA ASP A 183 -16.82 -13.54 -11.61
C ASP A 183 -16.05 -12.42 -10.86
N ALA A 184 -16.78 -11.58 -10.13
CA ALA A 184 -16.25 -10.51 -9.30
C ALA A 184 -17.12 -10.27 -8.06
N VAL A 185 -16.52 -9.74 -6.99
CA VAL A 185 -17.20 -9.19 -5.81
C VAL A 185 -16.79 -7.74 -5.62
N ARG A 186 -17.77 -6.85 -5.58
CA ARG A 186 -17.65 -5.47 -5.13
C ARG A 186 -17.62 -5.44 -3.63
N TYR A 187 -16.66 -4.75 -3.04
CA TYR A 187 -16.54 -4.62 -1.61
C TYR A 187 -16.16 -3.19 -1.20
N LEU A 188 -16.58 -2.81 0.00
CA LEU A 188 -16.17 -1.58 0.65
C LEU A 188 -14.71 -1.73 1.10
N ASN A 189 -13.77 -1.00 0.50
CA ASN A 189 -12.39 -1.03 0.97
C ASN A 189 -12.28 -0.21 2.25
N VAL A 190 -11.79 -0.84 3.33
CA VAL A 190 -11.57 -0.16 4.62
C VAL A 190 -10.11 0.12 4.91
N HIS A 191 -9.20 -0.49 4.16
CA HIS A 191 -7.75 -0.43 4.34
C HIS A 191 -7.06 0.58 3.43
N GLU A 192 -7.45 0.65 2.15
CA GLU A 192 -6.90 1.59 1.17
C GLU A 192 -8.03 2.40 0.51
N GLY A 193 -7.89 3.73 0.53
CA GLY A 193 -8.95 4.63 0.07
C GLY A 193 -10.24 4.42 0.86
N THR A 194 -10.15 4.26 2.19
CA THR A 194 -11.26 3.89 3.10
C THR A 194 -12.59 4.47 2.67
N GLY A 195 -13.58 3.60 2.46
CA GLY A 195 -14.92 3.96 2.06
C GLY A 195 -15.14 4.06 0.54
N LEU A 196 -14.22 3.55 -0.29
CA LEU A 196 -14.41 3.35 -1.73
C LEU A 196 -14.77 1.92 -2.09
N LEU A 197 -15.35 1.73 -3.27
CA LEU A 197 -15.59 0.40 -3.83
C LEU A 197 -14.39 -0.11 -4.62
N SER A 198 -13.87 -1.26 -4.19
CA SER A 198 -12.88 -2.08 -4.86
C SER A 198 -13.51 -3.40 -5.34
N LEU A 199 -12.76 -4.17 -6.13
CA LEU A 199 -13.17 -5.46 -6.67
C LEU A 199 -12.23 -6.57 -6.25
N ALA A 200 -12.79 -7.68 -5.81
CA ALA A 200 -12.12 -8.98 -5.74
C ALA A 200 -12.57 -9.80 -6.94
N ILE A 201 -11.65 -10.17 -7.83
CA ILE A 201 -11.97 -10.75 -9.14
C ILE A 201 -11.28 -12.08 -9.39
N ARG A 202 -11.87 -12.88 -10.29
CA ARG A 202 -11.17 -14.01 -10.90
C ARG A 202 -10.09 -13.53 -11.88
N PRO A 203 -8.87 -14.10 -11.91
CA PRO A 203 -7.85 -13.70 -12.89
C PRO A 203 -8.33 -13.78 -14.35
N GLU A 204 -9.21 -14.73 -14.68
CA GLU A 204 -9.67 -14.96 -16.05
C GLU A 204 -10.57 -13.85 -16.60
N VAL A 205 -11.10 -12.96 -15.75
CA VAL A 205 -11.90 -11.82 -16.20
C VAL A 205 -11.05 -10.65 -16.66
N ILE A 206 -9.73 -10.67 -16.37
CA ILE A 206 -8.81 -9.64 -16.85
C ILE A 206 -8.55 -9.90 -18.33
N THR A 207 -8.98 -8.96 -19.17
CA THR A 207 -8.85 -9.09 -20.62
C THR A 207 -7.57 -8.46 -21.13
N ALA A 208 -7.12 -7.37 -20.51
CA ALA A 208 -5.88 -6.71 -20.86
C ALA A 208 -5.33 -5.86 -19.71
N VAL A 209 -4.03 -5.60 -19.72
CA VAL A 209 -3.37 -4.67 -18.80
C VAL A 209 -2.43 -3.70 -19.53
N GLN A 210 -2.36 -2.47 -19.07
CA GLN A 210 -1.25 -1.55 -19.31
C GLN A 210 -0.36 -1.55 -18.06
N ARG A 211 0.94 -1.31 -18.24
CA ARG A 211 1.91 -1.39 -17.15
C ARG A 211 2.99 -0.33 -17.33
N MET A 212 3.39 0.27 -16.22
CA MET A 212 4.60 1.10 -16.12
C MET A 212 5.33 0.82 -14.79
N PRO A 213 6.67 0.95 -14.75
CA PRO A 213 7.38 1.03 -13.46
C PRO A 213 7.04 2.34 -12.74
N ILE A 214 7.02 2.31 -11.41
CA ILE A 214 6.84 3.50 -10.57
C ILE A 214 7.89 3.54 -9.44
N PRO A 215 8.33 4.73 -9.00
CA PRO A 215 7.92 6.06 -9.46
C PRO A 215 8.47 6.41 -10.86
N LEU A 216 7.93 7.46 -11.48
CA LEU A 216 8.43 8.03 -12.74
C LEU A 216 9.39 9.20 -12.49
N PRO A 217 10.70 9.04 -12.75
CA PRO A 217 11.67 10.14 -12.60
C PRO A 217 11.32 11.36 -13.46
N GLU A 218 10.74 11.15 -14.64
CA GLU A 218 10.40 12.20 -15.60
C GLU A 218 9.29 13.12 -15.10
N LEU A 219 8.40 12.61 -14.23
CA LEU A 219 7.32 13.38 -13.63
C LEU A 219 7.66 13.93 -12.24
N ALA A 220 8.86 13.65 -11.72
CA ALA A 220 9.27 14.10 -10.39
C ALA A 220 9.00 15.60 -10.18
N LEU A 221 8.51 15.94 -8.98
CA LEU A 221 8.25 17.33 -8.62
C LEU A 221 9.57 18.12 -8.69
N PRO A 222 9.59 19.40 -9.11
CA PRO A 222 10.82 20.17 -9.29
C PRO A 222 11.56 20.37 -7.95
N PRO A 223 12.90 20.53 -7.95
CA PRO A 223 13.62 20.83 -6.73
C PRO A 223 13.29 22.25 -6.26
N MET A 224 13.32 22.48 -4.95
CA MET A 224 13.29 23.82 -4.36
C MET A 224 14.70 24.19 -3.89
N PRO A 225 15.45 25.01 -4.65
CA PRO A 225 16.84 25.33 -4.31
C PRO A 225 16.93 26.01 -2.95
N GLY A 226 17.87 25.55 -2.10
CA GLY A 226 18.13 26.12 -0.78
C GLY A 226 17.10 25.79 0.29
N PHE A 227 16.01 25.08 -0.03
CA PHE A 227 14.93 24.81 0.92
C PHE A 227 15.36 23.94 2.10
N LEU A 228 16.27 22.97 1.87
CA LEU A 228 16.66 21.94 2.85
C LEU A 228 18.16 21.95 3.16
N ASP A 229 18.90 22.96 2.71
CA ASP A 229 20.37 22.98 2.83
C ASP A 229 20.82 22.91 4.30
N ARG A 230 20.06 23.57 5.19
CA ARG A 230 20.31 23.57 6.63
C ARG A 230 20.08 22.19 7.23
N GLU A 231 18.96 21.56 6.91
CA GLU A 231 18.54 20.25 7.39
C GLU A 231 19.50 19.16 6.90
N ILE A 232 19.88 19.20 5.62
CA ILE A 232 20.88 18.29 5.04
C ILE A 232 22.23 18.45 5.74
N THR A 233 22.68 19.68 5.97
CA THR A 233 23.94 19.95 6.69
C THR A 233 23.88 19.45 8.13
N ALA A 234 22.77 19.67 8.82
CA ALA A 234 22.55 19.19 10.19
C ALA A 234 22.53 17.65 10.26
N LEU A 235 21.89 16.99 9.30
CA LEU A 235 21.87 15.53 9.18
C LEU A 235 23.26 14.95 8.94
N ALA A 236 24.05 15.55 8.04
CA ALA A 236 25.42 15.12 7.78
C ALA A 236 26.28 15.23 9.05
N HIS A 237 26.22 16.36 9.74
CA HIS A 237 26.95 16.55 11.00
C HIS A 237 26.51 15.55 12.09
N ALA A 238 25.20 15.35 12.25
CA ALA A 238 24.67 14.42 13.24
C ALA A 238 25.08 12.96 12.94
N LYS A 239 25.12 12.58 11.66
CA LYS A 239 25.63 11.28 11.22
C LYS A 239 27.10 11.10 11.60
N ASP A 240 27.95 12.07 11.29
CA ASP A 240 29.38 12.02 11.61
C ASP A 240 29.61 11.92 13.14
N GLU A 241 28.85 12.68 13.94
CA GLU A 241 28.90 12.61 15.41
C GLU A 241 28.48 11.23 15.93
N MET A 242 27.38 10.69 15.39
CA MET A 242 26.84 9.37 15.75
C MET A 242 27.82 8.26 15.40
N GLU A 243 28.35 8.23 14.18
CA GLU A 243 29.33 7.22 13.73
C GLU A 243 30.62 7.28 14.57
N ALA A 244 31.12 8.48 14.89
CA ALA A 244 32.28 8.65 15.75
C ALA A 244 32.03 8.17 17.19
N ALA A 245 30.82 8.35 17.73
CA ALA A 245 30.45 7.84 19.04
C ALA A 245 30.28 6.31 19.02
N GLN A 246 29.64 5.76 17.99
CA GLN A 246 29.44 4.33 17.81
C GLN A 246 30.78 3.59 17.67
N ALA A 247 31.73 4.13 16.90
CA ALA A 247 33.08 3.58 16.78
C ALA A 247 33.82 3.48 18.14
N LYS A 248 33.60 4.45 19.03
CA LYS A 248 34.16 4.40 20.40
C LYS A 248 33.52 3.27 21.23
N VAL A 249 32.20 3.10 21.13
CA VAL A 249 31.49 1.98 21.79
C VAL A 249 32.01 0.65 21.24
N GLU A 250 32.14 0.51 19.93
CA GLU A 250 32.59 -0.71 19.27
C GLU A 250 34.05 -1.09 19.57
N SER A 251 34.88 -0.12 19.93
CA SER A 251 36.25 -0.36 20.40
C SER A 251 36.30 -1.13 21.74
N ILE A 252 35.18 -1.16 22.49
CA ILE A 252 35.05 -1.95 23.71
C ILE A 252 34.86 -3.43 23.33
N PRO A 253 35.64 -4.37 23.93
CA PRO A 253 35.50 -5.80 23.66
C PRO A 253 34.05 -6.27 23.79
N HIS A 254 33.59 -7.08 22.83
CA HIS A 254 32.18 -7.53 22.74
C HIS A 254 31.66 -8.15 24.05
N GLY A 255 32.47 -8.99 24.72
CA GLY A 255 32.11 -9.57 26.01
C GLY A 255 31.86 -8.52 27.09
N ARG A 256 32.65 -7.44 27.10
CA ARG A 256 32.48 -6.33 28.04
C ARG A 256 31.25 -5.47 27.69
N ARG A 257 31.00 -5.20 26.40
CA ARG A 257 29.78 -4.51 25.94
C ARG A 257 28.51 -5.24 26.37
N ARG A 258 28.48 -6.58 26.24
CA ARG A 258 27.34 -7.39 26.66
C ARG A 258 27.11 -7.33 28.17
N MET A 259 28.18 -7.28 28.96
CA MET A 259 28.09 -7.12 30.42
C MET A 259 27.66 -5.69 30.82
N MET A 260 28.04 -4.67 30.06
CA MET A 260 27.51 -3.30 30.22
C MET A 260 26.01 -3.24 29.94
N TYR A 261 25.54 -3.89 28.86
CA TYR A 261 24.11 -3.96 28.52
C TYR A 261 23.26 -4.59 29.64
N PHE A 262 23.78 -5.62 30.32
CA PHE A 262 23.13 -6.25 31.46
C PHE A 262 23.33 -5.51 32.80
N GLY A 263 23.98 -4.33 32.80
CA GLY A 263 24.23 -3.55 34.01
C GLY A 263 25.25 -4.17 34.97
N VAL A 264 26.06 -5.12 34.50
CA VAL A 264 27.09 -5.80 35.31
C VAL A 264 28.39 -4.99 35.35
N TYR A 265 28.65 -4.17 34.32
CA TYR A 265 29.74 -3.21 34.29
C TYR A 265 29.22 -1.81 34.00
N ASP A 266 29.86 -0.81 34.60
CA ASP A 266 29.58 0.60 34.33
C ASP A 266 29.90 0.97 32.87
N ASP A 267 29.12 1.90 32.33
CA ASP A 267 29.38 2.54 31.04
C ASP A 267 30.51 3.56 31.21
N PRO A 268 31.75 3.25 30.75
CA PRO A 268 32.88 4.14 30.95
C PRO A 268 32.57 5.49 30.30
N ASP A 269 32.62 6.56 31.09
CA ASP A 269 32.34 7.95 30.66
C ASP A 269 30.96 8.17 30.01
N GLY A 270 30.00 7.25 30.21
CA GLY A 270 28.67 7.32 29.60
C GLY A 270 28.66 7.20 28.08
N LEU A 271 29.61 6.45 27.50
CA LEU A 271 29.79 6.31 26.05
C LEU A 271 28.59 5.68 25.34
N ALA A 272 28.04 4.58 25.88
CA ALA A 272 26.88 3.92 25.30
C ALA A 272 25.64 4.82 25.38
N LYS A 273 25.44 5.52 26.50
CA LYS A 273 24.37 6.52 26.63
C LYS A 273 24.52 7.63 25.59
N LYS A 274 25.73 8.20 25.45
CA LYS A 274 26.01 9.27 24.49
C LYS A 274 25.77 8.82 23.05
N ALA A 275 26.16 7.60 22.70
CA ALA A 275 25.89 7.05 21.37
C ALA A 275 24.37 6.95 21.10
N GLY A 276 23.60 6.44 22.07
CA GLY A 276 22.13 6.38 21.97
C GLY A 276 21.49 7.77 21.88
N ASP A 277 21.95 8.76 22.65
CA ASP A 277 21.44 10.15 22.56
C ASP A 277 21.70 10.77 21.17
N LEU A 278 22.86 10.47 20.57
CA LEU A 278 23.20 10.92 19.21
C LEU A 278 22.41 10.18 18.13
N GLU A 279 22.14 8.89 18.31
CA GLU A 279 21.27 8.10 17.43
C GLU A 279 19.84 8.65 17.44
N HIS A 280 19.26 8.92 18.62
CA HIS A 280 17.95 9.56 18.73
C HIS A 280 17.91 10.92 18.05
N ARG A 281 18.93 11.77 18.27
CA ARG A 281 19.03 13.07 17.59
C ARG A 281 19.09 12.92 16.07
N TYR A 282 19.81 11.92 15.57
CA TYR A 282 19.89 11.65 14.13
C TYR A 282 18.53 11.22 13.56
N ILE A 283 17.79 10.37 14.29
CA ILE A 283 16.42 9.95 13.93
C ILE A 283 15.47 11.16 13.94
N ASP A 284 15.54 12.01 14.96
CA ASP A 284 14.69 13.21 15.07
C ASP A 284 14.89 14.18 13.90
N LEU A 285 16.15 14.37 13.47
CA LEU A 285 16.47 15.21 12.31
C LEU A 285 15.92 14.61 11.00
N TRP A 286 15.89 13.28 10.88
CA TRP A 286 15.26 12.62 9.74
C TRP A 286 13.76 12.83 9.73
N ASN A 287 13.09 12.66 10.88
CA ASN A 287 11.65 12.89 10.99
C ASN A 287 11.30 14.34 10.62
N GLN A 288 12.08 15.32 11.10
CA GLN A 288 11.91 16.73 10.73
C GLN A 288 12.08 16.99 9.23
N LEU A 289 13.07 16.35 8.59
CA LEU A 289 13.27 16.44 7.14
C LEU A 289 12.06 15.86 6.39
N GLU A 290 11.56 14.69 6.81
CA GLU A 290 10.41 14.02 6.20
C GLU A 290 9.12 14.83 6.35
N ASP A 291 8.90 15.48 7.50
CA ASP A 291 7.77 16.38 7.72
C ASP A 291 7.82 17.61 6.81
N GLN A 292 8.99 18.27 6.72
CA GLN A 292 9.17 19.43 5.81
C GLN A 292 8.99 19.04 4.34
N LEU A 293 9.44 17.85 3.96
CA LEU A 293 9.22 17.31 2.61
C LEU A 293 7.73 17.06 2.34
N ALA A 294 7.01 16.48 3.28
CA ALA A 294 5.57 16.23 3.15
C ALA A 294 4.78 17.54 3.02
N GLU A 295 5.11 18.55 3.84
CA GLU A 295 4.47 19.87 3.74
C GLU A 295 4.69 20.52 2.37
N ALA A 296 5.88 20.39 1.81
CA ALA A 296 6.24 21.09 0.58
C ALA A 296 5.87 20.33 -0.71
N TYR A 297 5.89 19.00 -0.68
CA TYR A 297 5.69 18.14 -1.85
C TYR A 297 4.40 17.35 -1.85
N LEU A 298 3.60 17.37 -0.77
CA LEU A 298 2.28 16.73 -0.72
C LEU A 298 1.15 17.70 -0.29
N PRO A 299 1.09 18.95 -0.80
CA PRO A 299 0.13 19.94 -0.34
C PRO A 299 -1.34 19.53 -0.60
N SER A 300 -1.59 18.71 -1.63
CA SER A 300 -2.93 18.27 -2.01
C SER A 300 -3.34 16.98 -1.30
N ALA A 301 -2.43 16.29 -0.62
CA ALA A 301 -2.72 15.10 0.18
C ALA A 301 -3.20 15.47 1.59
N SER A 302 -4.13 14.69 2.13
CA SER A 302 -4.54 14.80 3.54
C SER A 302 -3.45 14.33 4.49
N ARG A 303 -3.52 14.73 5.77
CA ARG A 303 -2.53 14.34 6.79
C ARG A 303 -2.37 12.82 6.97
N PRO A 304 -3.44 12.00 7.00
CA PRO A 304 -3.30 10.54 7.04
C PRO A 304 -2.45 10.01 5.87
N ILE A 305 -2.73 10.46 4.64
CA ILE A 305 -1.97 10.03 3.46
C ILE A 305 -0.51 10.50 3.52
N ARG A 306 -0.24 11.71 4.03
CA ARG A 306 1.15 12.19 4.23
C ARG A 306 1.92 11.32 5.23
N ARG A 307 1.28 10.92 6.32
CA ARG A 307 1.88 10.00 7.31
C ARG A 307 2.22 8.67 6.64
N ASP A 308 1.25 8.03 5.97
CA ASP A 308 1.44 6.73 5.33
C ASP A 308 2.52 6.80 4.23
N PHE A 309 2.60 7.93 3.51
CA PHE A 309 3.66 8.20 2.55
C PHE A 309 5.04 8.30 3.22
N ASN A 310 5.16 9.04 4.33
CA ASN A 310 6.42 9.16 5.08
C ASN A 310 6.86 7.81 5.65
N GLU A 311 5.95 7.02 6.21
CA GLU A 311 6.22 5.66 6.71
C GLU A 311 6.75 4.73 5.60
N ALA A 312 6.13 4.77 4.41
CA ALA A 312 6.60 4.05 3.23
C ALA A 312 8.01 4.51 2.80
N MET A 313 8.26 5.82 2.75
CA MET A 313 9.56 6.38 2.38
C MET A 313 10.65 6.06 3.43
N GLY A 314 10.31 6.08 4.72
CA GLY A 314 11.18 5.64 5.81
C GLY A 314 11.55 4.16 5.69
N SER A 315 10.60 3.33 5.24
CA SER A 315 10.84 1.91 4.96
C SER A 315 11.75 1.71 3.75
N TRP A 316 11.58 2.50 2.69
CA TRP A 316 12.52 2.51 1.56
C TRP A 316 13.94 2.94 1.98
N LYS A 317 14.06 3.99 2.80
CA LYS A 317 15.35 4.46 3.35
C LYS A 317 16.03 3.36 4.16
N SER A 318 15.27 2.65 4.99
CA SER A 318 15.78 1.53 5.80
C SER A 318 16.30 0.38 4.92
N ALA A 319 15.64 0.11 3.79
CA ALA A 319 16.10 -0.87 2.79
C ALA A 319 17.31 -0.39 1.97
N HIS A 320 17.64 0.91 2.00
CA HIS A 320 18.74 1.54 1.27
C HIS A 320 19.66 2.34 2.21
N PRO A 321 20.36 1.69 3.16
CA PRO A 321 21.11 2.38 4.23
C PRO A 321 22.28 3.26 3.72
N THR A 322 22.71 3.06 2.47
CA THR A 322 23.75 3.86 1.83
C THR A 322 23.21 5.07 1.07
N ALA A 323 21.89 5.24 0.98
CA ALA A 323 21.29 6.40 0.32
C ALA A 323 21.60 7.67 1.11
N ASP A 324 22.18 8.66 0.43
CA ASP A 324 22.40 9.97 1.00
C ASP A 324 21.08 10.79 1.03
N PRO A 325 21.03 11.91 1.78
CA PRO A 325 19.83 12.75 1.84
C PRO A 325 19.35 13.24 0.47
N GLN A 326 20.25 13.49 -0.48
CA GLN A 326 19.89 13.97 -1.81
C GLN A 326 19.21 12.89 -2.66
N THR A 327 19.67 11.65 -2.54
CA THR A 327 19.07 10.47 -3.17
C THR A 327 17.68 10.23 -2.58
N PHE A 328 17.55 10.34 -1.26
CA PHE A 328 16.25 10.26 -0.59
C PHE A 328 15.27 11.33 -1.08
N ILE A 329 15.69 12.60 -1.09
CA ILE A 329 14.85 13.73 -1.56
C ILE A 329 14.46 13.56 -3.03
N SER A 330 15.38 13.11 -3.88
CA SER A 330 15.11 12.85 -5.30
C SER A 330 14.05 11.77 -5.48
N ARG A 331 14.15 10.67 -4.72
CA ARG A 331 13.11 9.63 -4.75
C ARG A 331 11.80 10.11 -4.15
N TYR A 332 11.84 10.84 -3.04
CA TYR A 332 10.65 11.42 -2.39
C TYR A 332 9.84 12.23 -3.40
N ARG A 333 10.50 13.11 -4.16
CA ARG A 333 9.87 13.93 -5.21
C ARG A 333 9.29 13.11 -6.37
N ALA A 334 9.93 12.01 -6.74
CA ALA A 334 9.43 11.11 -7.77
C ALA A 334 8.21 10.31 -7.29
N MET A 335 8.22 9.86 -6.03
CA MET A 335 7.09 9.17 -5.39
C MET A 335 5.92 10.12 -5.15
N ALA A 336 6.18 11.36 -4.70
CA ALA A 336 5.15 12.37 -4.45
C ALA A 336 4.38 12.75 -5.73
N ALA A 337 5.02 12.63 -6.90
CA ALA A 337 4.34 12.82 -8.19
C ALA A 337 3.21 11.81 -8.43
N LEU A 338 3.26 10.62 -7.82
CA LEU A 338 2.14 9.65 -7.87
C LEU A 338 0.88 10.20 -7.22
N ILE A 339 0.99 11.18 -6.31
CA ILE A 339 -0.14 11.80 -5.63
C ILE A 339 -0.45 13.15 -6.28
N GLU A 340 0.54 14.05 -6.32
CA GLU A 340 0.35 15.44 -6.77
C GLU A 340 0.18 15.59 -8.29
N LYS A 341 0.61 14.60 -9.07
CA LYS A 341 0.47 14.56 -10.54
C LYS A 341 -0.28 13.33 -11.01
N SER A 342 -1.28 12.90 -10.23
CA SER A 342 -2.10 11.72 -10.54
C SER A 342 -2.67 11.74 -11.97
N PRO A 343 -3.23 12.85 -12.50
CA PRO A 343 -3.74 12.88 -13.87
C PRO A 343 -2.65 12.63 -14.92
N GLU A 344 -1.45 13.18 -14.73
CA GLU A 344 -0.31 12.97 -15.63
C GLU A 344 0.20 11.53 -15.56
N VAL A 345 0.31 10.95 -14.37
CA VAL A 345 0.72 9.54 -14.20
C VAL A 345 -0.29 8.59 -14.85
N ILE A 346 -1.59 8.82 -14.62
CA ILE A 346 -2.67 8.05 -15.26
C ILE A 346 -2.61 8.19 -16.78
N SER A 347 -2.35 9.41 -17.27
CA SER A 347 -2.18 9.66 -18.71
C SER A 347 -0.98 8.88 -19.27
N GLU A 348 0.19 8.95 -18.64
CA GLU A 348 1.38 8.20 -19.08
C GLU A 348 1.15 6.68 -19.08
N LEU A 349 0.43 6.16 -18.09
CA LEU A 349 0.02 4.75 -18.06
C LEU A 349 -0.94 4.41 -19.20
N ALA A 350 -1.92 5.28 -19.46
CA ALA A 350 -2.92 5.10 -20.50
C ALA A 350 -2.32 5.14 -21.92
N HIS A 351 -1.11 5.69 -22.09
CA HIS A 351 -0.37 5.65 -23.35
C HIS A 351 0.48 4.38 -23.52
N GLN A 352 0.67 3.57 -22.47
CA GLN A 352 1.42 2.32 -22.58
C GLN A 352 0.67 1.30 -23.46
N PRO A 353 1.38 0.41 -24.18
CA PRO A 353 0.72 -0.61 -24.97
C PRO A 353 -0.09 -1.58 -24.09
N TRP A 354 -1.29 -1.94 -24.53
CA TRP A 354 -2.07 -2.99 -23.91
C TRP A 354 -1.43 -4.36 -24.14
N ARG A 355 -1.24 -5.12 -23.06
CA ARG A 355 -0.96 -6.54 -23.10
C ARG A 355 -2.27 -7.31 -23.03
N ASP A 356 -2.67 -7.94 -24.13
CA ASP A 356 -3.87 -8.79 -24.20
C ASP A 356 -3.66 -10.12 -23.47
N LEU A 357 -4.59 -10.45 -22.56
CA LEU A 357 -4.55 -11.64 -21.72
C LEU A 357 -5.62 -12.69 -22.08
N ARG A 358 -6.51 -12.41 -23.04
CA ARG A 358 -7.58 -13.32 -23.46
C ARG A 358 -7.07 -14.63 -24.09
N SER A 359 -5.84 -14.62 -24.59
CA SER A 359 -5.19 -15.78 -25.21
C SER A 359 -4.65 -16.82 -24.23
N PHE A 360 -4.54 -16.50 -22.93
CA PHE A 360 -4.04 -17.43 -21.92
C PHE A 360 -5.12 -18.40 -21.42
N GLY A 361 -6.41 -18.08 -21.58
CA GLY A 361 -7.55 -18.90 -21.12
C GLY A 361 -7.97 -20.05 -22.07
N THR A 362 -7.44 -20.14 -23.29
CA THR A 362 -7.95 -21.09 -24.31
C THR A 362 -7.18 -22.41 -24.44
N ARG A 363 -6.15 -22.69 -23.63
CA ARG A 363 -5.41 -23.96 -23.69
C ARG A 363 -5.72 -24.91 -22.54
N LYS A 364 -6.86 -25.62 -22.68
CA LYS A 364 -7.14 -27.03 -22.36
C LYS A 364 -8.61 -27.24 -21.94
N ARG A 365 -9.55 -27.01 -22.87
CA ARG A 365 -10.68 -27.94 -22.98
C ARG A 365 -10.20 -29.09 -23.88
N LEU A 366 -9.63 -30.12 -23.27
CA LEU A 366 -9.51 -31.43 -23.91
C LEU A 366 -10.92 -31.81 -24.38
N LYS A 367 -11.15 -31.73 -25.69
CA LYS A 367 -12.28 -32.36 -26.36
C LYS A 367 -12.09 -33.87 -26.18
N GLY A 368 -12.60 -34.41 -25.08
CA GLY A 368 -12.85 -35.84 -24.96
C GLY A 368 -14.09 -36.19 -25.78
N ARG A 369 -13.92 -36.39 -27.09
CA ARG A 369 -14.88 -37.13 -27.92
C ARG A 369 -14.22 -38.44 -28.36
N SER A 370 -14.64 -39.50 -27.65
CA SER A 370 -15.03 -40.82 -28.14
C SER A 370 -14.00 -41.76 -28.80
N GLN A 371 -14.24 -43.05 -28.52
CA GLN A 371 -13.78 -44.28 -29.19
C GLN A 371 -12.42 -44.81 -28.75
N TYR A 372 -12.40 -45.85 -27.90
CA TYR A 372 -12.28 -47.27 -28.28
C TYR A 372 -12.27 -48.14 -27.01
N LEU A 373 -13.16 -49.14 -26.99
CA LEU A 373 -13.29 -50.30 -26.09
C LEU A 373 -13.58 -50.07 -24.60
#